data_AF-T2JPZ2-F1
#
_entry.id   AF-T2JPZ2-F1
#
_cell.length_a   1.000
_cell.length_b   1.000
_cell.length_c   1.000
_cell.angle_alpha   90.00
_cell.angle_beta   90.00
_cell.angle_gamma   90.00
#
_symmetry.space_group_name_H-M   'P 1'
#
loop_
_entity.id
_entity.type
_entity.pdbx_description
1 polymer ?
#
loop_
_entity_poly.entity_id
_entity_poly.type
_entity_poly.pdbx_seq_one_letter_code
_entity_poly.pdbx_strand_id
1 'polypeptide(L)' 'MKFFLQSDDIEIIHLTPELFNKAIELYKKYQDKQWGLVDCVSFVVMEENNINKALTFDKHFIQAGFQALMR' A
#
# COMPACT_ATOMS: atom_id res chain seq x y z
N MET A 1 -9.68 10.22 -12.39
CA MET A 1 -9.86 8.75 -12.55
C MET A 1 -9.57 8.28 -13.97
N LYS A 2 -10.34 8.67 -15.01
CA LYS A 2 -10.04 8.25 -16.40
C LYS A 2 -8.60 8.50 -16.85
N PHE A 3 -8.02 9.65 -16.50
CA PHE A 3 -6.62 9.98 -16.79
C PHE A 3 -5.63 8.95 -16.23
N PHE A 4 -5.78 8.55 -14.97
CA PHE A 4 -4.91 7.54 -14.35
C PHE A 4 -5.07 6.17 -15.02
N LEU A 5 -6.30 5.80 -15.40
CA LEU A 5 -6.61 4.51 -16.04
C LEU A 5 -6.12 4.38 -17.49
N GLN A 6 -5.69 5.49 -18.11
CA GLN A 6 -5.31 5.55 -19.53
C GLN A 6 -3.88 6.08 -19.73
N SER A 7 -3.14 6.30 -18.65
CA SER A 7 -1.79 6.88 -18.70
C SER A 7 -0.74 5.80 -18.85
N ASP A 8 0.17 5.97 -19.81
CA ASP A 8 1.33 5.07 -19.97
C ASP A 8 2.38 5.27 -18.85
N ASP A 9 2.39 6.44 -18.20
CA ASP A 9 3.30 6.76 -17.09
C ASP A 9 2.86 6.17 -15.73
N ILE A 10 1.74 5.46 -15.68
CA ILE A 10 1.13 4.98 -14.42
C ILE A 10 0.86 3.49 -14.52
N GLU A 11 1.46 2.72 -13.62
CA GLU A 11 1.12 1.31 -13.42
C GLU A 11 -0.05 1.18 -12.43
N ILE A 12 -1.06 0.39 -12.81
CA ILE A 12 -2.22 0.11 -11.96
C ILE A 12 -2.15 -1.32 -11.48
N ILE A 13 -1.94 -1.46 -10.17
CA ILE A 13 -2.00 -2.75 -9.50
C ILE A 13 -3.45 -3.05 -9.14
N HIS A 14 -4.03 -4.04 -9.81
CA HIS A 14 -5.38 -4.52 -9.51
C HIS A 14 -5.36 -5.44 -8.29
N LEU A 15 -6.35 -5.31 -7.42
CA LEU A 15 -6.52 -6.23 -6.29
C LEU A 15 -6.85 -7.63 -6.80
N THR A 16 -5.97 -8.60 -6.52
CA THR A 16 -6.21 -10.02 -6.77
C THR A 16 -6.56 -10.76 -5.47
N PRO A 17 -7.15 -11.96 -5.53
CA PRO A 17 -7.38 -12.78 -4.34
C PRO A 17 -6.10 -13.06 -3.54
N GLU A 18 -4.96 -13.27 -4.21
CA GLU A 18 -3.68 -13.54 -3.58
C GLU A 18 -3.17 -12.31 -2.81
N LEU A 19 -3.22 -11.14 -3.44
CA LEU A 19 -2.85 -9.87 -2.80
C LEU A 19 -3.77 -9.58 -1.61
N PHE A 20 -5.08 -9.82 -1.77
CA PHE A 20 -6.06 -9.64 -0.71
C PHE A 20 -5.79 -10.56 0.49
N ASN A 21 -5.46 -11.83 0.24
CA ASN A 21 -5.14 -12.77 1.31
C ASN A 21 -3.89 -12.35 2.10
N LYS A 22 -2.82 -11.94 1.40
CA LYS A 22 -1.61 -11.41 2.05
C LYS A 22 -1.90 -10.17 2.88
N ALA A 23 -2.71 -9.25 2.36
CA ALA A 23 -3.11 -8.05 3.10
C ALA A 23 -3.93 -8.39 4.35
N ILE A 24 -4.82 -9.40 4.29
CA ILE A 24 -5.57 -9.87 5.45
C ILE A 24 -4.65 -10.51 6.49
N GLU A 25 -3.67 -11.31 6.08
CA GLU A 25 -2.68 -11.87 7.00
C GLU A 25 -1.88 -10.79 7.71
N LEU A 26 -1.46 -9.75 6.98
CA LEU A 26 -0.77 -8.59 7.53
C LEU A 26 -1.66 -7.80 8.51
N TYR A 27 -2.91 -7.54 8.14
CA TYR A 27 -3.89 -6.87 8.97
C TYR A 27 -4.13 -7.62 10.28
N LYS A 28 -4.29 -8.95 10.21
CA LYS A 28 -4.44 -9.83 11.39
C LYS A 28 -3.18 -9.88 12.27
N LYS A 29 -2.00 -9.73 11.68
CA LYS A 29 -0.72 -9.77 12.41
C LYS A 29 -0.51 -8.54 13.29
N TYR A 30 -0.90 -7.35 12.84
CA TYR A 30 -0.63 -6.08 13.51
C TYR A 30 -1.88 -5.47 14.16
N GLN A 31 -2.46 -6.20 15.12
CA GLN A 31 -3.65 -5.77 15.85
C GLN A 31 -3.41 -4.59 16.80
N ASP A 32 -2.15 -4.30 17.13
CA ASP A 32 -1.74 -3.13 17.93
C ASP A 32 -1.66 -1.83 17.10
N LYS A 33 -1.80 -1.93 15.77
CA LYS A 33 -1.78 -0.79 14.86
C LYS A 33 -3.19 -0.39 14.44
N GLN A 34 -3.36 0.89 14.14
CA GLN A 34 -4.62 1.43 13.59
C GLN A 34 -4.67 1.33 12.05
N TRP A 35 -3.85 0.46 11.46
CA TRP A 35 -3.79 0.29 10.01
C TRP A 35 -5.11 -0.24 9.49
N GLY A 36 -5.60 0.34 8.40
CA GLY A 36 -6.72 -0.21 7.65
C GLY A 36 -6.30 -1.37 6.76
N LEU A 37 -7.29 -2.09 6.22
CA LEU A 37 -7.02 -3.14 5.22
C LEU A 37 -6.40 -2.56 3.93
N VAL A 38 -6.82 -1.36 3.51
CA VAL A 38 -6.27 -0.68 2.33
C VAL A 38 -4.81 -0.29 2.53
N ASP A 39 -4.43 0.11 3.75
CA ASP A 39 -3.03 0.37 4.11
C ASP A 39 -2.22 -0.92 3.97
N CYS A 40 -2.73 -2.03 4.50
CA CYS A 40 -2.08 -3.34 4.40
C CYS A 40 -1.93 -3.81 2.94
N VAL A 41 -2.94 -3.60 2.10
CA VAL A 41 -2.83 -3.87 0.65
C VAL A 41 -1.70 -3.04 0.05
N SER A 42 -1.64 -1.75 0.38
CA SER A 42 -0.60 -0.84 -0.11
C SER A 42 0.79 -1.31 0.33
N PHE A 43 0.95 -1.74 1.57
CA PHE A 43 2.23 -2.22 2.10
C PHE A 43 2.71 -3.49 1.38
N VAL A 44 1.82 -4.48 1.17
CA VAL A 44 2.17 -5.70 0.43
C VAL A 44 2.59 -5.36 -1.01
N VAL A 45 1.83 -4.49 -1.70
CA VAL A 45 2.20 -4.05 -3.06
C VAL A 45 3.57 -3.38 -3.07
N MET A 46 3.83 -2.49 -2.11
CA MET A 46 5.09 -1.77 -2.03
C MET A 46 6.27 -2.70 -1.73
N GLU A 47 6.12 -3.66 -0.81
CA GLU A 47 7.16 -4.64 -0.51
C GLU A 47 7.47 -5.53 -1.72
N GLU A 48 6.45 -6.08 -2.39
CA GLU A 48 6.64 -6.98 -3.53
C GLU A 48 7.28 -6.29 -4.74
N ASN A 49 7.05 -4.98 -4.89
CA ASN A 49 7.61 -4.18 -5.98
C ASN A 49 8.88 -3.42 -5.59
N ASN A 50 9.43 -3.65 -4.38
CA ASN A 50 10.61 -2.95 -3.85
C ASN A 50 10.46 -1.41 -3.83
N ILE A 51 9.25 -0.91 -3.60
CA ILE A 51 8.93 0.51 -3.52
C ILE A 51 9.06 0.95 -2.06
N ASN A 52 9.98 1.89 -1.78
CA ASN A 52 10.21 2.37 -0.41
C ASN A 52 9.61 3.76 -0.11
N LYS A 53 9.14 4.48 -1.13
CA LYS A 53 8.64 5.85 -1.02
C LYS A 53 7.15 5.89 -1.35
N ALA A 54 6.35 6.45 -0.45
CA ALA A 54 4.93 6.67 -0.66
C ALA A 54 4.62 8.18 -0.74
N LEU A 55 3.87 8.57 -1.76
CA LEU A 55 3.33 9.93 -1.86
C LEU A 55 2.08 10.03 -0.98
N THR A 56 2.27 10.26 0.32
CA THR A 56 1.20 10.26 1.32
C THR A 56 1.53 11.15 2.51
N PHE A 57 0.50 11.64 3.21
CA PHE A 57 0.59 12.26 4.53
C PHE A 57 0.31 11.27 5.67
N ASP A 58 -0.04 10.03 5.35
CA ASP A 58 -0.45 9.04 6.34
C ASP A 58 0.75 8.46 7.09
N LYS A 59 0.74 8.64 8.41
CA LYS A 59 1.75 8.11 9.34
C LYS A 59 1.82 6.58 9.36
N HIS A 60 0.78 5.87 8.91
CA HIS A 60 0.77 4.40 8.87
C HIS A 60 1.90 3.87 7.97
N PHE A 61 2.18 4.55 6.86
CA PHE A 61 3.28 4.18 5.95
C PHE A 61 4.64 4.32 6.64
N ILE A 62 4.82 5.37 7.45
CA ILE A 62 6.05 5.55 8.24
C ILE A 62 6.19 4.44 9.29
N GLN A 63 5.09 4.08 9.96
CA GLN A 63 5.09 2.99 10.95
C GLN A 63 5.40 1.62 10.33
N ALA A 64 4.99 1.40 9.08
CA ALA A 64 5.31 0.20 8.32
C ALA A 64 6.73 0.20 7.72
N GLY A 65 7.50 1.28 7.91
CA GLY A 65 8.89 1.39 7.48
C GLY A 65 9.10 2.09 6.13
N PHE A 66 8.06 2.64 5.52
CA PHE A 66 8.15 3.40 4.27
C PHE A 66 8.48 4.88 4.50
N GLN A 67 9.08 5.50 3.48
CA GLN A 67 9.33 6.93 3.45
C GLN A 67 8.11 7.67 2.89
N ALA A 68 7.41 8.44 3.73
CA ALA A 68 6.43 9.41 3.26
C ALA A 68 7.13 10.59 2.56
N LEU A 69 6.68 10.94 1.35
CA LEU A 69 7.24 12.04 0.56
C LEU A 69 6.56 13.39 0.85
N MET A 70 5.34 13.38 1.37
CA MET A 70 4.62 14.60 1.73
C MET A 70 4.92 14.97 3.20
N ARG A 71 4.95 16.27 3.51
CA ARG A 71 5.26 16.82 4.83
C ARG A 71 4.10 17.60 5.40
#